data_AF-A0AAI9FTR2-F1
#
_entry.id   AF-A0AAI9FTR2-F1
#
_cell.length_a   1.000
_cell.length_b   1.000
_cell.length_c   1.000
_cell.angle_alpha   90.00
_cell.angle_beta   90.00
_cell.angle_gamma   90.00
#
_symmetry.space_group_name_H-M   'P 1'
#
loop_
_entity.id
_entity.type
_entity.pdbx_description
1 polymer ?
#
loop_
_entity_poly.entity_id
_entity_poly.type
_entity_poly.pdbx_seq_one_letter_code
_entity_poly.pdbx_strand_id
1 'polypeptide(L)' 'METQLLRDIRALSISKRARELQSYPDLAKVEGDVQVTVGFDGREVRTLTLDAALRLAVIEMENAREVIDEYSAT' A
#
# COMPACT_ATOMS: atom_id res chain seq x y z
N MET A 1 -2.12 22.39 12.28
CA MET A 1 -1.49 21.33 13.11
C MET A 1 -2.31 20.07 12.94
N GLU A 2 -1.70 18.99 12.46
CA GLU A 2 -2.36 17.67 12.41
C GLU A 2 -2.31 17.05 13.81
N THR A 3 -3.45 16.61 14.35
CA THR A 3 -3.52 16.02 15.70
C THR A 3 -2.90 14.61 15.69
N GLN A 4 -2.41 14.13 16.83
CA GLN A 4 -1.83 12.77 16.94
C GLN A 4 -2.83 11.70 16.46
N LEU A 5 -4.11 11.85 16.81
CA LEU A 5 -5.18 10.96 16.38
C LEU A 5 -5.29 10.85 14.84
N LEU A 6 -5.17 11.98 14.12
CA LEU A 6 -5.24 11.97 12.65
C LEU A 6 -4.05 11.24 12.03
N ARG A 7 -2.85 11.39 12.60
CA ARG A 7 -1.65 10.66 12.17
C ARG A 7 -1.81 9.16 12.35
N ASP A 8 -2.39 8.73 13.47
CA ASP A 8 -2.62 7.32 13.77
C ASP A 8 -3.65 6.71 12.81
N ILE A 9 -4.75 7.42 12.54
CA ILE A 9 -5.77 7.00 11.56
C ILE A 9 -5.15 6.86 10.16
N ARG A 10 -4.28 7.79 9.77
CA ARG A 10 -3.57 7.74 8.49
C ARG A 10 -2.65 6.52 8.41
N ALA A 11 -1.86 6.26 9.45
CA ALA A 11 -0.98 5.09 9.50
C ALA A 11 -1.76 3.77 9.42
N LEU A 12 -2.89 3.67 10.12
CA LEU A 12 -3.78 2.49 10.05
C LEU A 12 -4.36 2.30 8.64
N SER A 13 -4.77 3.39 7.98
CA SER A 13 -5.31 3.36 6.62
C SER A 13 -4.27 2.88 5.60
N ILE A 14 -3.05 3.42 5.66
CA ILE A 14 -1.92 2.99 4.82
C ILE A 14 -1.61 1.52 5.05
N SER A 15 -1.52 1.10 6.32
CA SER A 15 -1.23 -0.29 6.68
C SER A 15 -2.28 -1.27 6.16
N LYS A 16 -3.57 -0.90 6.25
CA LYS A 16 -4.66 -1.69 5.68
C LYS A 16 -4.52 -1.80 4.16
N ARG A 17 -4.32 -0.67 3.47
CA ARG A 17 -4.16 -0.66 2.02
C ARG A 17 -2.97 -1.48 1.55
N ALA A 18 -1.84 -1.40 2.25
CA ALA A 18 -0.67 -2.21 1.96
C ALA A 18 -0.96 -3.72 2.07
N ARG A 19 -1.75 -4.16 3.08
CA ARG A 19 -2.15 -5.57 3.19
C ARG A 19 -3.00 -6.04 2.01
N GLU A 20 -3.87 -5.19 1.48
CA GLU A 20 -4.67 -5.49 0.28
C GLU A 20 -3.76 -5.59 -0.96
N LEU A 21 -2.84 -4.64 -1.13
CA LEU A 21 -1.92 -4.58 -2.27
C LEU A 21 -0.97 -5.78 -2.35
N GLN A 22 -0.67 -6.45 -1.23
CA GLN A 22 0.20 -7.63 -1.23
C GLN A 22 -0.29 -8.74 -2.18
N SER A 23 -1.60 -8.85 -2.40
CA SER A 23 -2.17 -9.86 -3.28
C SER A 23 -1.95 -9.59 -4.79
N TYR A 24 -1.29 -8.49 -5.16
CA TYR A 24 -1.08 -8.06 -6.54
C TYR A 24 0.42 -8.02 -6.90
N PRO A 25 1.08 -9.19 -7.07
CA PRO A 25 2.52 -9.26 -7.33
C PRO A 25 2.94 -8.61 -8.65
N ASP A 26 2.02 -8.44 -9.61
CA ASP A 26 2.30 -7.79 -10.90
C ASP A 26 2.59 -6.30 -10.80
N LEU A 27 2.35 -5.68 -9.63
CA LEU A 27 2.70 -4.29 -9.35
C LEU A 27 4.15 -4.12 -8.88
N ALA A 28 4.92 -5.21 -8.77
CA ALA A 28 6.32 -5.18 -8.38
C ALA A 28 7.16 -4.32 -9.35
N LYS A 29 7.99 -3.44 -8.80
CA LYS A 29 8.90 -2.60 -9.61
C LYS A 29 10.25 -3.27 -9.82
N VAL A 30 10.67 -4.09 -8.86
CA VAL A 30 11.91 -4.85 -8.91
C VAL A 30 11.69 -6.28 -8.40
N GLU A 31 12.61 -7.19 -8.72
CA GLU A 31 12.52 -8.60 -8.33
C GLU A 31 12.39 -8.78 -6.80
N GLY A 32 13.10 -7.97 -6.01
CA GLY A 32 13.05 -8.00 -4.54
C GLY A 32 11.74 -7.50 -3.92
N ASP A 33 10.80 -6.96 -4.71
CA ASP A 33 9.49 -6.55 -4.22
C ASP A 33 8.54 -7.75 -4.04
N VAL A 34 8.87 -8.92 -4.59
CA VAL A 34 8.02 -10.12 -4.52
C VAL A 34 8.58 -11.09 -3.48
N GLN A 35 7.68 -11.61 -2.63
CA GLN A 35 7.95 -12.72 -1.74
C GLN A 35 7.09 -13.93 -2.12
N VAL A 36 7.63 -15.12 -1.89
CA VAL A 36 6.91 -16.38 -2.06
C VAL A 36 6.62 -16.92 -0.67
N THR A 37 5.35 -17.17 -0.37
CA THR A 37 4.91 -17.76 0.89
C THR A 37 4.16 -19.07 0.61
N VAL A 38 4.23 -20.01 1.54
CA VAL A 38 3.45 -21.25 1.43
C VAL A 38 2.05 -21.00 1.98
N GLY A 39 1.06 -21.11 1.10
CA GLY A 39 -0.35 -20.98 1.44
C GLY A 39 -0.88 -22.15 2.27
N PHE A 40 -2.13 -22.04 2.71
CA PHE A 40 -2.77 -23.02 3.61
C PHE A 40 -2.97 -24.41 2.97
N ASP A 41 -2.90 -24.51 1.65
CA ASP A 41 -3.00 -25.75 0.87
C ASP A 41 -1.63 -26.28 0.41
N GLY A 42 -0.53 -25.71 0.94
CA GLY A 42 0.83 -26.07 0.57
C GLY A 42 1.27 -25.52 -0.80
N ARG A 43 0.43 -24.71 -1.47
CA ARG A 43 0.83 -24.06 -2.72
C ARG A 43 1.65 -22.81 -2.45
N GLU A 44 2.65 -22.60 -3.28
CA GLU A 44 3.40 -21.36 -3.29
C GLU A 44 2.50 -20.22 -3.81
N VAL A 45 2.39 -19.17 -3.02
CA VAL A 45 1.68 -17.94 -3.37
C VAL A 45 2.70 -16.82 -3.45
N ARG A 46 2.71 -16.14 -4.59
CA ARG A 46 3.54 -14.96 -4.83
C ARG A 46 2.76 -13.72 -4.40
N THR A 47 3.33 -12.91 -3.52
CA THR A 47 2.76 -11.65 -3.06
C THR A 47 3.81 -10.56 -3.11
N LEU A 48 3.41 -9.29 -3.08
CA LEU A 48 4.37 -8.24 -2.75
C LEU A 48 4.88 -8.42 -1.31
N THR A 49 6.10 -7.94 -1.06
CA THR A 49 6.59 -7.70 0.29
C THR A 49 5.77 -6.59 0.94
N LEU A 50 5.69 -6.61 2.28
CA LEU A 50 4.98 -5.56 3.01
C LEU A 50 5.57 -4.17 2.72
N ASP A 51 6.89 -4.07 2.61
CA ASP A 51 7.59 -2.81 2.33
C ASP A 51 7.24 -2.27 0.92
N ALA A 52 7.26 -3.12 -0.10
CA ALA A 52 6.86 -2.75 -1.45
C ALA A 52 5.39 -2.29 -1.49
N ALA A 53 4.50 -3.01 -0.82
CA ALA A 53 3.09 -2.66 -0.74
C ALA A 53 2.83 -1.37 0.04
N LEU A 54 3.61 -1.08 1.10
CA LEU A 54 3.56 0.19 1.83
C LEU A 54 4.00 1.36 0.96
N ARG A 55 5.12 1.21 0.23
CA ARG A 55 5.58 2.22 -0.73
C ARG A 55 4.50 2.57 -1.76
N LEU A 56 3.85 1.56 -2.33
CA LEU A 56 2.76 1.76 -3.29
C LEU A 56 1.54 2.44 -2.65
N ALA A 57 1.13 2.02 -1.45
CA ALA A 57 0.00 2.64 -0.75
C ALA A 57 0.24 4.13 -0.45
N VAL A 58 1.48 4.51 -0.10
CA VAL A 58 1.84 5.92 0.10
C VAL A 58 1.71 6.71 -1.20
N ILE A 59 2.24 6.18 -2.31
CA ILE A 59 2.16 6.82 -3.63
C ILE A 59 0.69 6.99 -4.06
N GLU A 60 -0.15 5.97 -3.92
CA GLU A 60 -1.58 6.06 -4.24
C GLU A 60 -2.28 7.17 -3.42
N MET A 61 -1.94 7.30 -2.13
CA MET A 61 -2.52 8.35 -1.29
C MET A 61 -2.01 9.75 -1.63
N GLU A 62 -0.75 9.89 -2.02
CA GLU A 62 -0.19 11.17 -2.49
C GLU A 62 -0.86 11.60 -3.79
N ASN A 63 -0.98 10.71 -4.77
CA ASN A 63 -1.70 11.01 -6.02
C ASN A 63 -3.17 11.36 -5.76
N ALA A 64 -3.86 10.63 -4.86
CA ALA A 64 -5.24 10.93 -4.51
C ALA A 64 -5.38 12.32 -3.85
N ARG A 65 -4.41 12.70 -3.02
CA ARG A 65 -4.36 14.04 -2.41
C ARG A 65 -4.19 15.12 -3.48
N GLU A 66 -3.27 14.93 -4.43
CA GLU A 66 -3.06 15.89 -5.53
C GLU A 66 -4.35 16.12 -6.30
N VAL A 67 -5.07 15.05 -6.66
CA VAL A 67 -6.37 15.15 -7.35
C VAL A 67 -7.41 15.90 -6.50
N ILE A 68 -7.50 15.62 -5.19
CA ILE A 68 -8.43 16.34 -4.30
C ILE A 68 -8.10 17.83 -4.24
N ASP A 69 -6.82 18.17 -4.14
CA ASP A 69 -6.36 19.55 -4.07
C ASP A 69 -6.68 20.29 -5.39
N GLU A 70 -6.53 19.65 -6.55
CA GLU A 70 -6.93 20.19 -7.86
C GLU A 70 -8.43 20.51 -7.92
N TYR A 71 -9.30 19.56 -7.53
CA TYR A 71 -10.75 19.77 -7.54
C TYR A 71 -11.22 20.79 -6.49
N SER A 72 -10.53 20.90 -5.35
CA SER A 72 -10.90 21.83 -4.28
C SER A 72 -10.50 23.27 -4.57
N ALA A 73 -9.57 23.49 -5.50
CA ALA A 73 -9.15 24.80 -5.98
C ALA A 73 -10.04 25.35 -7.11
N THR A 74 -11.00 24.56 -7.59
CA THR A 74 -11.96 24.90 -8.66
C THR A 74 -13.28 25.40 -8.08
#